data_AF-A0A4Q3VKW9-F1
#
_entry.id   AF-A0A4Q3VKW9-F1
#
_cell.length_a   1.000
_cell.length_b   1.000
_cell.length_c   1.000
_cell.angle_alpha   90.00
_cell.angle_beta   90.00
_cell.angle_gamma   90.00
#
_symmetry.space_group_name_H-M   'P 1'
#
loop_
_entity.id
_entity.type
_entity.pdbx_description
1 polymer ?
#
loop_
_entity_poly.entity_id
_entity_poly.type
_entity_poly.pdbx_seq_one_letter_code
_entity_poly.pdbx_strand_id
1 'polypeptide(L)'
;MPAQDLICGLSDAHNGGRSVVCVITRTGSRVAYKPKPLELDGELIRLSKWIDTVAAGDDRLALFIPRVLAMGPYGWTEWIEPLPCESESEAKLSYARTGSLLCVLHHLYAIDVHRENLIAHGDRPYFIDSETLMQPMARGSAGSGIEETSASYRLEQLLADSVLRTGMVPAWVFSNSREQSLDESGLGGTGLEAFERVPVWRNINSDWMELEYVAPEEGGAVFSNNVVRIGGRALDSSAYVSEIVDGYRAMYDLILTNREIWKEDGGFLDTLSRQDVRFVFRPTQVYATILAHALTPNCLRSGEKRSMVLDRLAVGYLSFPEKPAVWDLLKSEIAALEQCDIPFFTVKVSETAL
;
A
#
# COMPACT_ATOMS: atom_id res chain seq x y z
N MET A 1 -21.41 -16.80 -12.04
CA MET A 1 -21.85 -16.13 -13.28
C MET A 1 -20.65 -16.03 -14.21
N PRO A 2 -20.79 -16.15 -15.54
CA PRO A 2 -19.65 -16.09 -16.45
C PRO A 2 -19.03 -14.68 -16.51
N ALA A 3 -17.71 -14.62 -16.59
CA ALA A 3 -16.97 -13.39 -16.87
C ALA A 3 -17.28 -12.88 -18.29
N GLN A 4 -17.35 -11.56 -18.44
CA GLN A 4 -17.52 -10.87 -19.71
C GLN A 4 -16.25 -10.09 -20.09
N ASP A 5 -15.60 -9.46 -19.11
CA ASP A 5 -14.45 -8.59 -19.33
C ASP A 5 -13.50 -8.61 -18.13
N LEU A 6 -12.25 -8.19 -18.35
CA LEU A 6 -11.18 -8.15 -17.36
C LEU A 6 -10.45 -6.81 -17.41
N ILE A 7 -10.24 -6.20 -16.25
CA ILE A 7 -9.30 -5.07 -16.11
C ILE A 7 -8.05 -5.59 -15.41
N CYS A 8 -6.91 -5.50 -16.09
CA CYS A 8 -5.60 -5.95 -15.62
C CYS A 8 -4.69 -4.76 -15.31
N GLY A 9 -3.53 -5.02 -14.70
CA GLY A 9 -2.56 -3.97 -14.36
C GLY A 9 -3.01 -3.08 -13.20
N LEU A 10 -3.79 -3.64 -12.28
CA LEU A 10 -4.32 -2.95 -11.09
C LEU A 10 -3.39 -3.04 -9.87
N SER A 11 -2.27 -3.73 -10.00
CA SER A 11 -1.22 -3.83 -9.01
C SER A 11 0.10 -4.13 -9.71
N ASP A 12 1.19 -4.00 -8.96
CA ASP A 12 2.48 -4.53 -9.38
C ASP A 12 2.40 -6.03 -9.70
N ALA A 13 3.23 -6.43 -10.65
CA ALA A 13 3.39 -7.83 -11.04
C ALA A 13 4.41 -8.51 -10.13
N HIS A 14 4.04 -9.69 -9.64
CA HIS A 14 4.87 -10.50 -8.76
C HIS A 14 4.80 -11.99 -9.15
N ASN A 15 5.80 -12.77 -8.76
CA ASN A 15 5.73 -14.24 -8.76
C ASN A 15 5.27 -14.85 -10.10
N GLY A 16 5.90 -14.47 -11.21
CA GLY A 16 5.57 -14.91 -12.56
C GLY A 16 4.49 -14.06 -13.24
N GLY A 17 4.53 -12.74 -13.06
CA GLY A 17 3.61 -11.80 -13.72
C GLY A 17 2.21 -11.72 -13.10
N ARG A 18 2.01 -12.26 -11.90
CA ARG A 18 0.70 -12.25 -11.23
C ARG A 18 0.40 -10.85 -10.70
N SER A 19 -0.79 -10.34 -11.00
CA SER A 19 -1.30 -9.05 -10.54
C SER A 19 -2.80 -9.14 -10.24
N VAL A 20 -3.33 -8.14 -9.54
CA VAL A 20 -4.75 -8.01 -9.27
C VAL A 20 -5.52 -7.81 -10.58
N VAL A 21 -6.68 -8.47 -10.69
CA VAL A 21 -7.57 -8.39 -11.86
C VAL A 21 -8.99 -8.08 -11.42
N CYS A 22 -9.62 -7.06 -12.02
CA CYS A 22 -11.06 -6.84 -11.88
C CYS A 22 -11.78 -7.73 -12.89
N VAL A 23 -12.65 -8.61 -12.40
CA VAL A 23 -13.51 -9.44 -13.24
C VAL A 23 -14.88 -8.80 -13.33
N ILE A 24 -15.30 -8.48 -14.55
CA ILE A 24 -16.63 -7.94 -14.84
C ILE A 24 -17.49 -9.08 -15.36
N THR A 25 -18.60 -9.36 -14.67
CA THR A 25 -19.56 -10.40 -15.08
C THR A 25 -20.47 -9.90 -16.20
N ARG A 26 -21.18 -10.82 -16.86
CA ARG A 26 -22.23 -10.46 -17.85
C ARG A 26 -23.36 -9.60 -17.31
N THR A 27 -23.53 -9.53 -15.99
CA THR A 27 -24.52 -8.67 -15.33
C THR A 27 -23.96 -7.29 -14.98
N GLY A 28 -22.71 -7.01 -15.33
CA GLY A 28 -22.00 -5.77 -14.98
C GLY A 28 -21.43 -5.76 -13.54
N SER A 29 -21.63 -6.82 -12.76
CA SER A 29 -21.08 -6.92 -11.41
C SER A 29 -19.56 -7.08 -11.46
N ARG A 30 -18.86 -6.48 -10.48
CA ARG A 30 -17.40 -6.47 -10.41
C ARG A 30 -16.91 -7.20 -9.16
N VAL A 31 -15.79 -7.91 -9.30
CA VAL A 31 -15.08 -8.58 -8.20
C VAL A 31 -13.58 -8.51 -8.48
N ALA A 32 -12.77 -8.26 -7.46
CA ALA A 32 -11.32 -8.30 -7.59
C ALA A 32 -10.81 -9.72 -7.33
N TYR A 33 -10.08 -10.28 -8.30
CA TYR A 33 -9.22 -11.44 -8.11
C TYR A 33 -7.87 -10.97 -7.60
N LYS A 34 -7.42 -11.53 -6.47
CA LYS A 34 -6.11 -11.27 -5.90
C LYS A 34 -5.30 -12.57 -5.91
N PRO A 35 -4.17 -12.65 -6.63
CA PRO A 35 -3.33 -13.84 -6.70
C PRO A 35 -2.40 -13.97 -5.47
N LYS A 36 -2.96 -13.72 -4.27
CA LYS A 36 -2.27 -13.81 -2.98
C LYS A 36 -3.22 -14.35 -1.91
N PRO A 37 -2.69 -14.90 -0.81
CA PRO A 37 -3.48 -15.25 0.37
C PRO A 37 -4.20 -14.01 0.95
N LEU A 38 -5.39 -14.20 1.53
CA LEU A 38 -6.28 -13.12 2.05
C LEU A 38 -6.70 -13.36 3.51
N GLU A 39 -5.91 -14.14 4.25
CA GLU A 39 -6.16 -14.46 5.64
C GLU A 39 -6.06 -13.21 6.53
N LEU A 40 -5.14 -12.29 6.21
CA LEU A 40 -5.03 -10.99 6.88
C LEU A 40 -6.27 -10.10 6.66
N ASP A 41 -6.83 -10.07 5.44
CA ASP A 41 -8.08 -9.36 5.19
C ASP A 41 -9.21 -9.97 6.04
N GLY A 42 -9.21 -11.30 6.21
CA GLY A 42 -10.12 -12.02 7.10
C GLY A 42 -9.99 -11.63 8.56
N GLU A 43 -8.76 -11.50 9.08
CA GLU A 43 -8.51 -11.03 10.46
C GLU A 43 -8.95 -9.57 10.65
N LEU A 44 -8.78 -8.70 9.65
CA LEU A 44 -9.31 -7.33 9.71
C LEU A 44 -10.84 -7.30 9.72
N ILE A 45 -11.51 -8.14 8.93
CA ILE A 45 -12.97 -8.27 8.97
C ILE A 45 -13.44 -8.76 10.35
N ARG A 46 -12.71 -9.69 10.97
CA ARG A 46 -12.98 -10.16 12.34
C ARG A 46 -12.82 -9.02 13.35
N LEU A 47 -11.73 -8.25 13.24
CA LEU A 47 -11.47 -7.09 14.09
C LEU A 47 -12.56 -6.02 13.94
N SER A 48 -12.96 -5.69 12.71
CA SER A 48 -14.05 -4.76 12.41
C SER A 48 -15.35 -5.15 13.11
N LYS A 49 -15.77 -6.42 13.00
CA LYS A 49 -17.00 -6.91 13.64
C LYS A 49 -16.93 -6.86 15.17
N TRP A 50 -15.75 -7.14 15.72
CA TRP A 50 -15.54 -7.03 17.16
C TRP A 50 -15.64 -5.57 17.61
N ILE A 51 -14.99 -4.64 16.91
CA ILE A 51 -15.09 -3.19 17.16
C ILE A 51 -16.54 -2.73 17.12
N ASP A 52 -17.30 -3.10 16.08
CA ASP A 52 -18.71 -2.74 15.95
C ASP A 52 -19.54 -3.20 17.17
N THR A 53 -19.18 -4.33 17.76
CA THR A 53 -19.84 -4.87 18.96
C THR A 53 -19.51 -4.06 20.21
N VAL A 54 -18.25 -3.64 20.38
CA VAL A 54 -17.78 -2.94 21.60
C VAL A 54 -17.88 -1.42 21.53
N ALA A 55 -17.98 -0.84 20.34
CA ALA A 55 -18.10 0.61 20.10
C ALA A 55 -19.43 1.19 20.60
N ALA A 56 -20.39 0.34 20.96
CA ALA A 56 -21.67 0.74 21.56
C ALA A 56 -22.43 1.82 20.77
N GLY A 57 -22.32 1.81 19.44
CA GLY A 57 -22.99 2.76 18.55
C GLY A 57 -22.20 4.04 18.24
N ASP A 58 -20.91 4.12 18.58
CA ASP A 58 -20.05 5.19 18.07
C ASP A 58 -19.68 4.95 16.60
N ASP A 59 -20.42 5.57 15.70
CA ASP A 59 -20.25 5.44 14.25
C ASP A 59 -18.86 5.83 13.74
N ARG A 60 -18.07 6.59 14.52
CA ARG A 60 -16.71 6.98 14.14
C ARG A 60 -15.75 5.79 14.15
N LEU A 61 -16.05 4.77 14.95
CA LEU A 61 -15.18 3.61 15.17
C LEU A 61 -15.35 2.52 14.11
N ALA A 62 -16.38 2.60 13.26
CA ALA A 62 -16.63 1.61 12.22
C ALA A 62 -15.46 1.52 11.22
N LEU A 63 -15.01 0.29 10.95
CA LEU A 63 -13.99 -0.01 9.95
C LEU A 63 -14.65 -0.59 8.69
N PHE A 64 -14.10 -0.26 7.53
CA PHE A 64 -14.64 -0.72 6.25
C PHE A 64 -13.58 -1.51 5.48
N ILE A 65 -13.77 -2.83 5.47
CA ILE A 65 -12.91 -3.80 4.76
C ILE A 65 -13.78 -4.52 3.73
N PRO A 66 -13.33 -4.68 2.47
CA PRO A 66 -14.08 -5.43 1.46
C PRO A 66 -14.40 -6.84 1.93
N ARG A 67 -15.57 -7.37 1.55
CA ARG A 67 -15.86 -8.79 1.79
C ARG A 67 -14.84 -9.65 1.05
N VAL A 68 -14.40 -10.73 1.70
CA VAL A 68 -13.33 -11.60 1.21
C VAL A 68 -13.82 -13.04 1.09
N LEU A 69 -13.35 -13.70 0.03
CA LEU A 69 -13.38 -15.14 -0.14
C LEU A 69 -11.94 -15.64 -0.30
N ALA A 70 -11.33 -16.08 0.80
CA ALA A 70 -10.00 -16.66 0.81
C ALA A 70 -10.03 -18.09 0.26
N MET A 71 -9.13 -18.40 -0.68
CA MET A 71 -9.06 -19.69 -1.37
C MET A 71 -7.68 -20.36 -1.21
N GLY A 72 -6.94 -19.99 -0.17
CA GLY A 72 -5.55 -20.41 0.07
C GLY A 72 -4.57 -19.49 -0.65
N PRO A 73 -3.88 -19.92 -1.73
CA PRO A 73 -2.85 -19.10 -2.38
C PRO A 73 -3.39 -17.94 -3.23
N TYR A 74 -4.72 -17.76 -3.29
CA TYR A 74 -5.41 -16.67 -3.96
C TYR A 74 -6.72 -16.39 -3.24
N GLY A 75 -7.40 -15.31 -3.63
CA GLY A 75 -8.75 -15.07 -3.19
C GLY A 75 -9.47 -14.00 -3.99
N TRP A 76 -10.68 -13.70 -3.53
CA TRP A 76 -11.56 -12.72 -4.16
C TRP A 76 -12.00 -11.69 -3.15
N THR A 77 -12.03 -10.43 -3.55
CA THR A 77 -12.62 -9.37 -2.73
C THR A 77 -13.75 -8.67 -3.47
N GLU A 78 -14.71 -8.17 -2.70
CA GLU A 78 -15.70 -7.22 -3.20
C GLU A 78 -15.01 -6.05 -3.91
N TRP A 79 -15.58 -5.65 -5.05
CA TRP A 79 -15.13 -4.45 -5.75
C TRP A 79 -15.81 -3.23 -5.14
N ILE A 80 -15.01 -2.28 -4.64
CA ILE A 80 -15.51 -1.03 -4.06
C ILE A 80 -15.31 0.08 -5.08
N GLU A 81 -16.37 0.81 -5.40
CA GLU A 81 -16.29 2.00 -6.23
C GLU A 81 -16.22 3.25 -5.37
N PRO A 82 -15.45 4.28 -5.74
CA PRO A 82 -15.48 5.54 -5.02
C PRO A 82 -16.85 6.22 -5.17
N LEU A 83 -17.39 6.76 -4.08
CA LEU A 83 -18.64 7.52 -4.07
C LEU A 83 -18.44 8.85 -3.35
N PRO A 84 -19.05 9.95 -3.83
CA PRO A 84 -19.00 11.22 -3.12
C PRO A 84 -19.83 11.16 -1.84
N CYS A 85 -19.43 11.94 -0.84
CA CYS A 85 -20.30 12.33 0.26
C CYS A 85 -21.42 13.24 -0.24
N GLU A 86 -22.59 13.09 0.35
CA GLU A 86 -23.80 13.88 0.14
C GLU A 86 -23.75 15.21 0.90
N SER A 87 -22.98 15.28 2.00
CA SER A 87 -22.93 16.47 2.87
C SER A 87 -21.60 16.68 3.58
N GLU A 88 -21.42 17.88 4.14
CA GLU A 88 -20.28 18.23 4.99
C GLU A 88 -20.23 17.37 6.26
N SER A 89 -21.38 17.07 6.86
CA SER A 89 -21.46 16.19 8.04
C SER A 89 -21.01 14.77 7.73
N GLU A 90 -21.34 14.26 6.54
CA GLU A 90 -20.90 12.95 6.08
C GLU A 90 -19.39 12.93 5.81
N ALA A 91 -18.83 13.99 5.21
CA ALA A 91 -17.38 14.11 5.03
C ALA A 91 -16.63 14.16 6.36
N LYS A 92 -17.14 14.89 7.35
CA LYS A 92 -16.57 14.91 8.71
C LYS A 92 -16.57 13.52 9.35
N LEU A 93 -17.66 12.77 9.19
CA LEU A 93 -17.73 11.38 9.66
C LEU A 93 -16.74 10.48 8.92
N SER A 94 -16.59 10.65 7.59
CA SER A 94 -15.57 9.95 6.79
C SER A 94 -14.17 10.17 7.36
N TYR A 95 -13.80 11.42 7.64
CA TYR A 95 -12.47 11.74 8.18
C TYR A 95 -12.28 11.25 9.63
N ALA A 96 -13.33 11.26 10.45
CA ALA A 96 -13.28 10.63 11.77
C ALA A 96 -13.03 9.11 11.67
N ARG A 97 -13.77 8.41 10.81
CA ARG A 97 -13.54 6.98 10.53
C ARG A 97 -12.15 6.70 9.97
N THR A 98 -11.65 7.61 9.13
CA THR A 98 -10.28 7.55 8.60
C THR A 98 -9.24 7.66 9.72
N GLY A 99 -9.48 8.50 10.73
CA GLY A 99 -8.67 8.57 11.95
C GLY A 99 -8.70 7.28 12.77
N SER A 100 -9.87 6.65 12.91
CA SER A 100 -10.01 5.36 13.58
C SER A 100 -9.28 4.24 12.84
N LEU A 101 -9.38 4.21 11.50
CA LEU A 101 -8.61 3.30 10.65
C LEU A 101 -7.11 3.53 10.82
N LEU A 102 -6.63 4.78 10.81
CA LEU A 102 -5.23 5.12 11.03
C LEU A 102 -4.72 4.58 12.37
N CYS A 103 -5.53 4.67 13.43
CA CYS A 103 -5.17 4.11 14.74
C CYS A 103 -4.97 2.59 14.68
N VAL A 104 -5.88 1.87 14.01
CA VAL A 104 -5.78 0.41 13.87
C VAL A 104 -4.56 0.02 13.05
N LEU A 105 -4.34 0.66 11.90
CA LEU A 105 -3.19 0.38 11.03
C LEU A 105 -1.87 0.68 11.74
N HIS A 106 -1.81 1.79 12.48
CA HIS A 106 -0.65 2.11 13.31
C HIS A 106 -0.41 1.04 14.40
N HIS A 107 -1.46 0.60 15.11
CA HIS A 107 -1.35 -0.42 16.14
C HIS A 107 -0.94 -1.80 15.60
N LEU A 108 -1.31 -2.09 14.34
CA LEU A 108 -0.97 -3.32 13.63
C LEU A 108 0.33 -3.23 12.84
N TYR A 109 1.17 -2.22 13.11
CA TYR A 109 2.49 -2.08 12.46
C TYR A 109 2.38 -2.06 10.92
N ALA A 110 1.28 -1.54 10.39
CA ALA A 110 1.09 -1.37 8.95
C ALA A 110 2.15 -0.43 8.38
N ILE A 111 2.56 -0.69 7.15
CA ILE A 111 3.36 0.22 6.32
C ILE A 111 2.75 0.32 4.92
N ASP A 112 3.25 1.26 4.13
CA ASP A 112 2.96 1.33 2.69
C ASP A 112 1.47 1.46 2.37
N VAL A 113 0.72 2.19 3.20
CA VAL A 113 -0.70 2.52 2.97
C VAL A 113 -0.78 3.78 2.12
N HIS A 114 -0.56 3.63 0.82
CA HIS A 114 -0.57 4.71 -0.15
C HIS A 114 -1.98 4.97 -0.69
N ARG A 115 -2.15 6.04 -1.48
CA ARG A 115 -3.44 6.48 -2.05
C ARG A 115 -4.22 5.42 -2.83
N GLU A 116 -3.58 4.34 -3.29
CA GLU A 116 -4.23 3.26 -4.03
C GLU A 116 -4.87 2.21 -3.11
N ASN A 117 -4.46 2.14 -1.82
CA ASN A 117 -5.01 1.18 -0.87
C ASN A 117 -6.25 1.68 -0.13
N LEU A 118 -6.65 2.93 -0.38
CA LEU A 118 -7.84 3.55 0.20
C LEU A 118 -8.85 3.92 -0.87
N ILE A 119 -10.13 3.68 -0.58
CA ILE A 119 -11.25 4.09 -1.44
C ILE A 119 -12.24 4.90 -0.61
N ALA A 120 -12.49 6.15 -1.02
CA ALA A 120 -13.50 7.02 -0.46
C ALA A 120 -14.88 6.66 -1.02
N HIS A 121 -15.72 6.04 -0.19
CA HIS A 121 -17.06 5.61 -0.55
C HIS A 121 -18.10 6.28 0.37
N GLY A 122 -18.44 7.54 0.08
CA GLY A 122 -19.24 8.36 0.99
C GLY A 122 -18.52 8.53 2.33
N ASP A 123 -19.22 8.30 3.44
CA ASP A 123 -18.66 8.24 4.79
C ASP A 123 -17.81 6.99 5.11
N ARG A 124 -17.57 6.10 4.14
CA ARG A 124 -16.89 4.81 4.36
C ARG A 124 -15.51 4.82 3.71
N PRO A 125 -14.43 5.06 4.46
CA PRO A 125 -13.06 4.89 3.96
C PRO A 125 -12.71 3.39 3.93
N TYR A 126 -12.75 2.78 2.74
CA TYR A 126 -12.39 1.38 2.58
C TYR A 126 -10.87 1.20 2.53
N PHE A 127 -10.35 0.32 3.37
CA PHE A 127 -8.98 -0.18 3.26
C PHE A 127 -8.98 -1.49 2.49
N ILE A 128 -8.27 -1.53 1.36
CA ILE A 128 -8.40 -2.62 0.39
C ILE A 128 -7.17 -3.50 0.27
N ASP A 129 -6.08 -3.25 1.00
CA ASP A 129 -4.89 -4.10 0.94
C ASP A 129 -4.18 -4.26 2.28
N SER A 130 -4.34 -5.42 2.92
CA SER A 130 -3.76 -5.73 4.23
C SER A 130 -2.45 -6.50 4.21
N GLU A 131 -1.80 -6.67 3.05
CA GLU A 131 -0.62 -7.56 2.97
C GLU A 131 0.61 -7.04 3.72
N THR A 132 0.67 -5.73 3.98
CA THR A 132 1.78 -5.04 4.66
C THR A 132 1.51 -4.75 6.15
N LEU A 133 0.53 -5.45 6.73
CA LEU A 133 0.33 -5.45 8.19
C LEU A 133 1.43 -6.23 8.90
N MET A 134 1.63 -5.93 10.19
CA MET A 134 2.58 -6.60 11.06
C MET A 134 4.01 -6.60 10.50
N GLN A 135 4.38 -5.51 9.82
CA GLN A 135 5.68 -5.40 9.16
C GLN A 135 6.81 -5.55 10.20
N PRO A 136 7.72 -6.53 10.02
CA PRO A 136 8.86 -6.68 10.89
C PRO A 136 9.76 -5.45 10.84
N MET A 137 10.20 -5.01 12.01
CA MET A 137 11.27 -4.02 12.09
C MET A 137 12.61 -4.74 12.00
N ALA A 138 13.38 -4.46 10.96
CA ALA A 138 14.77 -4.91 10.90
C ALA A 138 15.51 -4.33 12.12
N ARG A 139 16.03 -5.21 13.00
CA ARG A 139 16.80 -4.79 14.16
C ARG A 139 18.25 -4.53 13.75
N GLY A 140 18.76 -3.36 14.14
CA GLY A 140 20.17 -2.97 14.02
C GLY A 140 20.55 -2.31 12.70
N SER A 141 21.82 -1.96 12.58
CA SER A 141 22.43 -1.23 11.43
C SER A 141 22.40 -2.00 10.09
N ALA A 142 21.75 -3.16 10.05
CA ALA A 142 21.72 -4.11 8.94
C ALA A 142 21.20 -3.56 7.61
N GLY A 143 20.59 -2.37 7.60
CA GLY A 143 20.11 -1.68 6.39
C GLY A 143 20.78 -0.34 6.07
N SER A 144 21.38 0.35 7.04
CA SER A 144 21.80 1.75 6.86
C SER A 144 23.28 2.03 7.15
N GLY A 145 24.02 1.07 7.75
CA GLY A 145 25.42 1.30 8.17
C GLY A 145 25.56 2.36 9.27
N ILE A 146 24.44 2.83 9.83
CA ILE A 146 24.39 3.84 10.89
C ILE A 146 24.62 3.15 12.24
N GLU A 147 25.50 3.72 13.08
CA GLU A 147 25.68 3.23 14.45
C GLU A 147 24.38 3.34 15.26
N GLU A 148 24.00 2.25 15.94
CA GLU A 148 22.77 2.15 16.75
C GLU A 148 22.68 3.19 17.88
N THR A 149 23.79 3.77 18.28
CA THR A 149 23.86 4.80 19.33
C THR A 149 23.70 6.22 18.80
N SER A 150 23.70 6.40 17.47
CA SER A 150 23.65 7.72 16.84
C SER A 150 22.30 8.42 17.02
N ALA A 151 22.32 9.75 16.94
CA ALA A 151 21.10 10.55 16.95
C ALA A 151 20.19 10.24 15.74
N SER A 152 20.81 9.95 14.57
CA SER A 152 20.09 9.56 13.35
C SER A 152 19.32 8.26 13.53
N TYR A 153 19.94 7.23 14.12
CA TYR A 153 19.26 5.97 14.40
C TYR A 153 18.06 6.16 15.34
N ARG A 154 18.22 6.97 16.40
CA ARG A 154 17.10 7.26 17.33
C ARG A 154 15.96 8.00 16.64
N LEU A 155 16.26 8.93 15.73
CA LEU A 155 15.24 9.61 14.94
C LEU A 155 14.50 8.62 14.04
N GLU A 156 15.21 7.72 13.36
CA GLU A 156 14.59 6.66 12.54
C GLU A 156 13.64 5.78 13.36
N GLN A 157 14.05 5.37 14.58
CA GLN A 157 13.17 4.61 15.48
C GLN A 157 11.94 5.42 15.89
N LEU A 158 12.09 6.70 16.25
CA LEU A 158 10.96 7.56 16.60
C LEU A 158 9.97 7.73 15.44
N LEU A 159 10.46 7.86 14.21
CA LEU A 159 9.61 7.94 13.02
C LEU A 159 8.91 6.61 12.75
N ALA A 160 9.64 5.49 12.88
CA ALA A 160 9.12 4.14 12.72
C ALA A 160 8.09 3.73 13.79
N ASP A 161 8.16 4.31 15.00
CA ASP A 161 7.20 4.12 16.09
C ASP A 161 6.02 5.11 16.05
N SER A 162 5.96 5.98 15.02
CA SER A 162 4.90 6.97 14.87
C SER A 162 3.91 6.60 13.77
N VAL A 163 2.78 7.32 13.71
CA VAL A 163 1.79 7.19 12.63
C VAL A 163 2.37 7.39 11.22
N LEU A 164 3.52 8.08 11.08
CA LEU A 164 4.21 8.28 9.80
C LEU A 164 4.61 6.96 9.15
N ARG A 165 4.90 5.93 9.96
CA ARG A 165 5.27 4.60 9.44
C ARG A 165 4.23 4.00 8.51
N THR A 166 2.96 4.36 8.72
CA THR A 166 1.83 3.73 8.02
C THR A 166 1.85 4.05 6.53
N GLY A 167 2.46 5.16 6.13
CA GLY A 167 2.30 5.71 4.78
C GLY A 167 0.95 6.39 4.54
N MET A 168 0.02 6.33 5.50
CA MET A 168 -1.34 6.88 5.34
C MET A 168 -1.40 8.40 5.53
N VAL A 169 -0.48 8.98 6.30
CA VAL A 169 -0.42 10.42 6.57
C VAL A 169 0.55 11.13 5.61
N PRO A 170 0.34 12.43 5.31
CA PRO A 170 1.10 13.15 4.29
C PRO A 170 2.61 12.96 4.34
N ALA A 171 3.17 12.54 3.21
CA ALA A 171 4.60 12.33 3.02
C ALA A 171 5.01 12.70 1.60
N TRP A 172 5.78 13.79 1.48
CA TRP A 172 6.15 14.35 0.18
C TRP A 172 7.36 13.65 -0.45
N VAL A 173 7.16 13.16 -1.67
CA VAL A 173 8.21 12.74 -2.59
C VAL A 173 8.54 13.90 -3.52
N PHE A 174 9.81 14.26 -3.60
CA PHE A 174 10.24 15.38 -4.45
C PHE A 174 10.77 14.87 -5.78
N SER A 175 10.43 15.59 -6.85
CA SER A 175 11.09 15.46 -8.16
C SER A 175 12.60 15.64 -8.05
N ASN A 176 13.35 15.15 -9.05
CA ASN A 176 14.81 15.31 -9.10
C ASN A 176 15.26 16.78 -9.08
N SER A 177 14.47 17.70 -9.65
CA SER A 177 14.72 19.15 -9.58
C SER A 177 14.33 19.78 -8.25
N ARG A 178 13.56 19.07 -7.41
CA ARG A 178 12.93 19.54 -6.17
C ARG A 178 11.96 20.72 -6.34
N GLU A 179 11.58 21.04 -7.57
CA GLU A 179 10.61 22.10 -7.86
C GLU A 179 9.17 21.62 -7.69
N GLN A 180 8.96 20.31 -7.75
CA GLN A 180 7.67 19.64 -7.60
C GLN A 180 7.73 18.58 -6.50
N SER A 181 6.61 18.41 -5.80
CA SER A 181 6.42 17.43 -4.73
C SER A 181 5.07 16.71 -4.86
N LEU A 182 5.05 15.43 -4.52
CA LEU A 182 3.86 14.57 -4.44
C LEU A 182 3.63 14.06 -3.05
N ASP A 183 2.42 14.23 -2.54
CA ASP A 183 1.95 13.44 -1.43
C ASP A 183 1.39 12.09 -1.94
N GLU A 184 2.24 11.05 -1.93
CA GLU A 184 1.85 9.67 -2.25
C GLU A 184 1.09 8.98 -1.10
N SER A 185 0.87 9.66 0.03
CA SER A 185 0.22 9.06 1.19
C SER A 185 -1.23 8.68 0.95
N GLY A 186 -1.75 7.80 1.80
CA GLY A 186 -3.18 7.44 1.81
C GLY A 186 -4.14 8.64 1.93
N LEU A 187 -3.74 9.73 2.58
CA LEU A 187 -4.52 10.97 2.75
C LEU A 187 -4.18 12.07 1.73
N GLY A 188 -3.21 11.81 0.86
CA GLY A 188 -2.73 12.72 -0.19
C GLY A 188 -3.52 12.58 -1.50
N GLY A 189 -2.94 13.09 -2.60
CA GLY A 189 -3.46 12.88 -3.94
C GLY A 189 -4.74 13.66 -4.29
N THR A 190 -4.97 14.83 -3.68
CA THR A 190 -6.13 15.71 -3.95
C THR A 190 -6.22 16.22 -5.41
N GLY A 191 -5.22 15.94 -6.24
CA GLY A 191 -5.13 16.38 -7.64
C GLY A 191 -4.69 17.84 -7.80
N LEU A 192 -4.35 18.53 -6.70
CA LEU A 192 -3.77 19.89 -6.72
C LEU A 192 -2.25 19.88 -6.97
N GLU A 193 -1.68 18.69 -7.08
CA GLU A 193 -0.25 18.46 -7.20
C GLU A 193 0.06 18.24 -8.69
N ALA A 194 0.80 19.18 -9.28
CA ALA A 194 1.21 19.11 -10.67
C ALA A 194 2.30 18.03 -10.82
N PHE A 195 1.98 16.93 -11.52
CA PHE A 195 2.98 15.89 -11.84
C PHE A 195 3.62 16.02 -13.19
N GLU A 196 4.86 15.53 -13.22
CA GLU A 196 5.57 15.08 -14.41
C GLU A 196 4.64 14.28 -15.32
N ARG A 197 4.88 14.42 -16.63
CA ARG A 197 4.08 13.78 -17.66
C ARG A 197 4.03 12.26 -17.44
N VAL A 198 2.86 11.64 -17.56
CA VAL A 198 2.67 10.18 -17.41
C VAL A 198 2.88 9.46 -18.75
N PRO A 199 3.53 8.28 -18.77
CA PRO A 199 3.72 7.52 -20.00
C PRO A 199 2.39 6.95 -20.52
N VAL A 200 2.07 7.18 -21.78
CA VAL A 200 0.89 6.67 -22.48
C VAL A 200 1.33 6.06 -23.81
N TRP A 201 0.95 4.81 -24.04
CA TRP A 201 1.12 4.17 -25.33
C TRP A 201 0.05 4.66 -26.30
N ARG A 202 0.47 5.27 -27.41
CA ARG A 202 -0.40 5.61 -28.54
C ARG A 202 -0.34 4.51 -29.59
N ASN A 203 -1.40 4.42 -30.39
CA ASN A 203 -1.50 3.50 -31.53
C ASN A 203 -1.16 2.04 -31.15
N ILE A 204 -1.66 1.61 -29.99
CA ILE A 204 -1.41 0.27 -29.44
C ILE A 204 -1.78 -0.80 -30.49
N ASN A 205 -0.92 -1.81 -30.64
CA ASN A 205 -1.00 -2.88 -31.62
C ASN A 205 -0.90 -2.43 -33.09
N SER A 206 -0.12 -1.38 -33.36
CA SER A 206 0.21 -0.94 -34.73
C SER A 206 1.71 -0.66 -34.91
N ASP A 207 2.15 -0.55 -36.17
CA ASP A 207 3.52 -0.16 -36.53
C ASP A 207 3.86 1.30 -36.14
N TRP A 208 2.87 2.08 -35.73
CA TRP A 208 3.00 3.46 -35.25
C TRP A 208 2.92 3.55 -33.72
N MET A 209 3.04 2.42 -33.01
CA MET A 209 3.01 2.40 -31.55
C MET A 209 4.20 3.21 -30.99
N GLU A 210 3.89 4.19 -30.16
CA GLU A 210 4.89 5.03 -29.51
C GLU A 210 4.52 5.32 -28.07
N LEU A 211 5.55 5.49 -27.23
CA LEU A 211 5.39 5.90 -25.84
C LEU A 211 5.50 7.42 -25.78
N GLU A 212 4.37 8.08 -25.58
CA GLU A 212 4.32 9.50 -25.28
C GLU A 212 4.32 9.69 -23.77
N TYR A 213 4.81 10.84 -23.31
CA TYR A 213 4.54 11.28 -21.95
C TYR A 213 3.47 12.38 -22.06
N VAL A 214 2.38 12.37 -21.29
CA VAL A 214 1.29 13.37 -21.43
C VAL A 214 0.93 13.95 -20.07
N ALA A 215 0.16 15.04 -20.04
CA ALA A 215 -0.37 15.51 -18.77
C ALA A 215 -1.23 14.40 -18.10
N PRO A 216 -1.22 14.25 -16.77
CA PRO A 216 -1.97 13.20 -16.07
C PRO A 216 -3.46 13.11 -16.49
N GLU A 217 -4.10 14.27 -16.67
CA GLU A 217 -5.49 14.40 -17.12
C GLU A 217 -5.73 13.79 -18.50
N GLU A 218 -4.80 14.01 -19.43
CA GLU A 218 -4.83 13.43 -20.79
C GLU A 218 -4.56 11.92 -20.78
N GLY A 219 -3.83 11.43 -19.77
CA GLY A 219 -3.60 10.01 -19.50
C GLY A 219 -4.76 9.30 -18.81
N GLY A 220 -5.85 10.01 -18.52
CA GLY A 220 -7.02 9.46 -17.82
C GLY A 220 -6.84 9.31 -16.31
N ALA A 221 -5.80 9.91 -15.72
CA ALA A 221 -5.66 10.00 -14.27
C ALA A 221 -6.68 11.02 -13.73
N VAL A 222 -7.90 10.56 -13.51
CA VAL A 222 -8.91 11.26 -12.71
C VAL A 222 -8.57 11.04 -11.24
N PHE A 223 -8.93 12.00 -10.37
CA PHE A 223 -8.74 11.98 -8.92
C PHE A 223 -8.57 10.58 -8.32
N SER A 224 -7.55 10.43 -7.48
CA SER A 224 -7.28 9.16 -6.83
C SER A 224 -8.49 8.69 -6.00
N ASN A 225 -8.74 7.39 -5.99
CA ASN A 225 -9.96 6.79 -5.42
C ASN A 225 -10.09 7.01 -3.90
N ASN A 226 -9.00 7.38 -3.22
CA ASN A 226 -8.94 7.69 -1.79
C ASN A 226 -9.51 9.08 -1.42
N VAL A 227 -9.72 9.97 -2.40
CA VAL A 227 -10.06 11.37 -2.11
C VAL A 227 -11.55 11.53 -1.81
N VAL A 228 -11.89 12.05 -0.64
CA VAL A 228 -13.26 12.39 -0.25
C VAL A 228 -13.78 13.56 -1.09
N ARG A 229 -15.02 13.46 -1.56
CA ARG A 229 -15.63 14.46 -2.47
C ARG A 229 -17.03 14.85 -2.03
N ILE A 230 -17.41 16.11 -2.25
CA ILE A 230 -18.80 16.59 -2.13
C ILE A 230 -19.17 17.31 -3.42
N GLY A 231 -20.28 16.91 -4.06
CA GLY A 231 -20.75 17.57 -5.29
C GLY A 231 -19.70 17.60 -6.41
N GLY A 232 -18.83 16.59 -6.48
CA GLY A 232 -17.73 16.51 -7.44
C GLY A 232 -16.44 17.26 -7.04
N ARG A 233 -16.45 18.07 -5.99
CA ARG A 233 -15.28 18.79 -5.47
C ARG A 233 -14.46 17.89 -4.53
N ALA A 234 -13.16 17.79 -4.77
CA ALA A 234 -12.21 17.15 -3.86
C ALA A 234 -12.06 17.95 -2.56
N LEU A 235 -12.00 17.25 -1.43
CA LEU A 235 -11.73 17.82 -0.12
C LEU A 235 -10.25 17.62 0.24
N ASP A 236 -9.66 18.64 0.84
CA ASP A 236 -8.31 18.55 1.41
C ASP A 236 -8.41 18.02 2.84
N SER A 237 -7.69 16.93 3.13
CA SER A 237 -7.64 16.30 4.45
C SER A 237 -7.08 17.24 5.52
N SER A 238 -6.27 18.23 5.14
CA SER A 238 -5.74 19.26 6.05
C SER A 238 -6.84 20.10 6.71
N ALA A 239 -8.02 20.22 6.09
CA ALA A 239 -9.17 20.93 6.63
C ALA A 239 -9.96 20.12 7.69
N TYR A 240 -9.68 18.82 7.84
CA TYR A 240 -10.42 17.88 8.69
C TYR A 240 -9.53 17.20 9.75
N VAL A 241 -8.40 17.82 10.10
CA VAL A 241 -7.44 17.27 11.07
C VAL A 241 -8.09 17.02 12.43
N SER A 242 -9.02 17.87 12.87
CA SER A 242 -9.77 17.67 14.12
C SER A 242 -10.52 16.33 14.12
N GLU A 243 -11.25 16.05 13.06
CA GLU A 243 -12.05 14.85 12.90
C GLU A 243 -11.16 13.60 12.87
N ILE A 244 -10.06 13.64 12.11
CA ILE A 244 -9.07 12.55 12.06
C ILE A 244 -8.50 12.27 13.46
N VAL A 245 -8.09 13.31 14.19
CA VAL A 245 -7.54 13.17 15.54
C VAL A 245 -8.58 12.63 16.51
N ASP A 246 -9.83 13.08 16.42
CA ASP A 246 -10.92 12.63 17.28
C ASP A 246 -11.24 11.15 17.07
N GLY A 247 -11.30 10.69 15.82
CA GLY A 247 -11.48 9.28 15.50
C GLY A 247 -10.30 8.40 15.91
N TYR A 248 -9.06 8.90 15.74
CA TYR A 248 -7.87 8.22 16.20
C TYR A 248 -7.89 8.01 17.72
N ARG A 249 -8.18 9.09 18.49
CA ARG A 249 -8.23 9.03 19.96
C ARG A 249 -9.32 8.07 20.45
N ALA A 250 -10.52 8.17 19.88
CA ALA A 250 -11.62 7.29 20.25
C ALA A 250 -11.27 5.82 20.04
N MET A 251 -10.63 5.48 18.92
CA MET A 251 -10.18 4.12 18.64
C MET A 251 -9.05 3.69 19.57
N TYR A 252 -8.10 4.56 19.85
CA TYR A 252 -7.00 4.29 20.77
C TYR A 252 -7.52 3.97 22.18
N ASP A 253 -8.46 4.76 22.69
CA ASP A 253 -9.09 4.55 23.99
C ASP A 253 -9.88 3.24 24.04
N LEU A 254 -10.58 2.87 22.95
CA LEU A 254 -11.28 1.60 22.83
C LEU A 254 -10.31 0.41 22.88
N ILE A 255 -9.21 0.46 22.12
CA ILE A 255 -8.16 -0.57 22.13
C ILE A 255 -7.55 -0.69 23.53
N LEU A 256 -7.21 0.44 24.17
CA LEU A 256 -6.57 0.47 25.48
C LEU A 256 -7.47 -0.09 26.58
N THR A 257 -8.76 0.23 26.54
CA THR A 257 -9.78 -0.26 27.49
C THR A 257 -9.97 -1.77 27.36
N ASN A 258 -9.84 -2.31 26.14
CA ASN A 258 -10.05 -3.73 25.84
C ASN A 258 -8.75 -4.50 25.59
N ARG A 259 -7.59 -3.99 26.02
CA ARG A 259 -6.25 -4.55 25.69
C ARG A 259 -6.05 -6.04 26.01
N GLU A 260 -6.84 -6.61 26.92
CA GLU A 260 -6.67 -8.02 27.33
C GLU A 260 -7.12 -8.99 26.20
N ILE A 261 -8.15 -8.65 25.41
CA ILE A 261 -8.61 -9.48 24.27
C ILE A 261 -7.54 -9.61 23.18
N TRP A 262 -6.59 -8.67 23.14
CA TRP A 262 -5.49 -8.71 22.18
C TRP A 262 -4.46 -9.78 22.55
N LYS A 263 -4.27 -10.04 23.85
CA LYS A 263 -3.18 -10.84 24.39
C LYS A 263 -3.57 -12.26 24.78
N GLU A 264 -4.85 -12.53 24.95
CA GLU A 264 -5.34 -13.87 25.32
C GLU A 264 -5.09 -14.91 24.22
N ASP A 265 -5.08 -16.18 24.62
CA ASP A 265 -5.00 -17.30 23.68
C ASP A 265 -6.24 -17.30 22.76
N GLY A 266 -6.03 -17.31 21.44
CA GLY A 266 -7.08 -17.08 20.44
C GLY A 266 -7.48 -15.61 20.24
N GLY A 267 -6.84 -14.68 20.95
CA GLY A 267 -6.96 -13.24 20.77
C GLY A 267 -6.34 -12.75 19.46
N PHE A 268 -6.39 -11.43 19.22
CA PHE A 268 -5.92 -10.86 17.95
C PHE A 268 -4.42 -11.07 17.69
N LEU A 269 -3.56 -10.92 18.71
CA LEU A 269 -2.12 -11.12 18.51
C LEU A 269 -1.77 -12.59 18.26
N ASP A 270 -2.48 -13.53 18.90
CA ASP A 270 -2.27 -14.96 18.67
C ASP A 270 -2.69 -15.36 17.25
N THR A 271 -3.84 -14.90 16.74
CA THR A 271 -4.27 -15.22 15.37
C THR A 271 -3.39 -14.56 14.31
N LEU A 272 -2.99 -13.30 14.52
CA LEU A 272 -2.08 -12.57 13.63
C LEU A 272 -0.68 -13.19 13.61
N SER A 273 -0.17 -13.68 14.74
CA SER A 273 1.17 -14.29 14.82
C SER A 273 1.37 -15.51 13.91
N ARG A 274 0.26 -16.15 13.51
CA ARG A 274 0.26 -17.37 12.69
C ARG A 274 0.21 -17.07 11.19
N GLN A 275 0.02 -15.81 10.81
CA GLN A 275 -0.12 -15.40 9.42
C GLN A 275 1.23 -15.14 8.76
N ASP A 276 1.22 -15.27 7.44
CA ASP A 276 2.29 -14.83 6.55
C ASP A 276 1.99 -13.41 6.08
N VAL A 277 2.98 -12.51 6.14
CA VAL A 277 2.88 -11.10 5.73
C VAL A 277 3.90 -10.76 4.66
N ARG A 278 3.59 -9.79 3.80
CA ARG A 278 4.54 -9.27 2.81
C ARG A 278 5.61 -8.46 3.53
N PHE A 279 6.86 -8.87 3.41
CA PHE A 279 8.00 -8.08 3.87
C PHE A 279 8.47 -7.13 2.76
N VAL A 280 8.12 -5.84 2.89
CA VAL A 280 8.64 -4.80 2.01
C VAL A 280 10.09 -4.47 2.40
N PHE A 281 11.05 -5.15 1.76
CA PHE A 281 12.48 -4.93 1.99
C PHE A 281 12.97 -3.59 1.40
N ARG A 282 12.49 -3.23 0.22
CA ARG A 282 12.88 -2.04 -0.53
C ARG A 282 11.64 -1.43 -1.18
N PRO A 283 11.52 -0.09 -1.23
CA PRO A 283 10.39 0.56 -1.89
C PRO A 283 10.25 0.12 -3.36
N THR A 284 9.02 -0.16 -3.78
CA THR A 284 8.71 -0.63 -5.14
C THR A 284 9.24 0.33 -6.22
N GLN A 285 9.20 1.64 -5.97
CA GLN A 285 9.69 2.64 -6.93
C GLN A 285 11.15 2.42 -7.34
N VAL A 286 12.00 1.90 -6.46
CA VAL A 286 13.40 1.60 -6.79
C VAL A 286 13.46 0.46 -7.81
N TYR A 287 12.69 -0.60 -7.61
CA TYR A 287 12.59 -1.72 -8.55
C TYR A 287 11.98 -1.28 -9.87
N ALA A 288 10.88 -0.54 -9.85
CA ALA A 288 10.22 -0.02 -11.04
C ALA A 288 11.16 0.85 -11.89
N THR A 289 11.95 1.71 -11.24
CA THR A 289 12.94 2.58 -11.92
C THR A 289 14.04 1.75 -12.59
N ILE A 290 14.62 0.78 -11.87
CA ILE A 290 15.66 -0.10 -12.42
C ILE A 290 15.10 -0.93 -13.58
N LEU A 291 13.89 -1.46 -13.43
CA LEU A 291 13.22 -2.24 -14.47
C LEU A 291 12.96 -1.41 -15.73
N ALA A 292 12.47 -0.18 -15.58
CA ALA A 292 12.25 0.73 -16.71
C ALA A 292 13.55 0.98 -17.50
N HIS A 293 14.69 1.16 -16.83
CA HIS A 293 15.99 1.28 -17.49
C HIS A 293 16.44 -0.04 -18.15
N ALA A 294 16.21 -1.17 -17.50
CA ALA A 294 16.56 -2.50 -18.01
C ALA A 294 15.74 -2.89 -19.26
N LEU A 295 14.57 -2.27 -19.45
CA LEU A 295 13.68 -2.47 -20.60
C LEU A 295 13.91 -1.47 -21.76
N THR A 296 14.95 -0.63 -21.68
CA THR A 296 15.32 0.24 -22.81
C THR A 296 15.83 -0.56 -24.02
N PRO A 297 15.65 -0.08 -25.27
CA PRO A 297 16.08 -0.80 -26.47
C PRO A 297 17.56 -1.22 -26.47
N ASN A 298 18.44 -0.42 -25.86
CA ASN A 298 19.87 -0.74 -25.76
C ASN A 298 20.15 -1.92 -24.82
N CYS A 299 19.37 -2.06 -23.74
CA CYS A 299 19.47 -3.17 -22.80
C CYS A 299 18.79 -4.43 -23.33
N LEU A 300 17.64 -4.30 -24.02
CA LEU A 300 16.94 -5.43 -24.62
C LEU A 300 17.73 -6.12 -25.75
N ARG A 301 18.65 -5.41 -26.40
CA ARG A 301 19.55 -5.97 -27.45
C ARG A 301 20.81 -6.62 -26.89
N SER A 302 21.09 -6.53 -25.59
CA SER A 302 22.34 -7.01 -24.99
C SER A 302 22.12 -7.45 -23.54
N GLY A 303 22.21 -8.76 -23.32
CA GLY A 303 22.10 -9.36 -21.98
C GLY A 303 23.10 -8.77 -20.99
N GLU A 304 24.35 -8.55 -21.42
CA GLU A 304 25.39 -7.88 -20.62
C GLU A 304 24.94 -6.50 -20.13
N LYS A 305 24.46 -5.63 -21.04
CA LYS A 305 24.00 -4.29 -20.67
C LYS A 305 22.79 -4.33 -19.73
N ARG A 306 21.86 -5.26 -19.96
CA ARG A 306 20.71 -5.46 -19.07
C ARG A 306 21.17 -5.88 -17.67
N SER A 307 22.06 -6.87 -17.57
CA SER A 307 22.61 -7.34 -16.29
C SER A 307 23.33 -6.21 -15.54
N MET A 308 24.15 -5.40 -16.22
CA MET A 308 24.80 -4.23 -15.59
C MET A 308 23.82 -3.21 -15.01
N VAL A 309 22.64 -3.04 -15.62
CA VAL A 309 21.59 -2.16 -15.07
C VAL A 309 20.96 -2.78 -13.83
N LEU A 310 20.68 -4.09 -13.84
CA LEU A 310 20.11 -4.80 -12.69
C LEU A 310 21.09 -4.83 -11.50
N ASP A 311 22.40 -4.94 -11.76
CA ASP A 311 23.47 -4.91 -10.75
C ASP A 311 23.48 -3.62 -9.91
N ARG A 312 22.77 -2.56 -10.34
CA ARG A 312 22.58 -1.35 -9.51
C ARG A 312 21.92 -1.64 -8.17
N LEU A 313 21.16 -2.74 -8.03
CA LEU A 313 20.60 -3.17 -6.74
C LEU A 313 21.70 -3.41 -5.69
N ALA A 314 22.89 -3.86 -6.13
CA ALA A 314 24.03 -4.13 -5.26
C ALA A 314 24.60 -2.87 -4.61
N VAL A 315 24.36 -1.66 -5.16
CA VAL A 315 24.92 -0.40 -4.65
C VAL A 315 24.56 -0.16 -3.19
N GLY A 316 23.32 -0.49 -2.78
CA GLY A 316 22.89 -0.35 -1.38
C GLY A 316 23.64 -1.25 -0.40
N TYR A 317 24.28 -2.32 -0.90
CA TYR A 317 25.05 -3.25 -0.11
C TYR A 317 26.54 -2.86 0.01
N LEU A 318 27.02 -1.96 -0.86
CA LEU A 318 28.43 -1.52 -0.85
C LEU A 318 28.78 -0.64 0.35
N SER A 319 27.76 -0.12 1.06
CA SER A 319 27.94 0.64 2.29
C SER A 319 28.34 -0.23 3.49
N PHE A 320 28.27 -1.56 3.36
CA PHE A 320 28.67 -2.49 4.42
C PHE A 320 30.12 -2.94 4.24
N PRO A 321 30.92 -3.00 5.33
CA PRO A 321 32.30 -3.48 5.27
C PRO A 321 32.39 -4.98 4.96
N GLU A 322 31.34 -5.74 5.29
CA GLU A 322 31.20 -7.17 5.03
C GLU A 322 29.83 -7.46 4.42
N LYS A 323 29.61 -8.68 3.92
CA LYS A 323 28.29 -9.08 3.39
C LYS A 323 27.25 -9.02 4.52
N PRO A 324 26.20 -8.18 4.42
CA PRO A 324 25.17 -8.13 5.44
C PRO A 324 24.29 -9.38 5.42
N ALA A 325 23.55 -9.63 6.50
CA ALA A 325 22.65 -10.79 6.61
C ALA A 325 21.59 -10.85 5.50
N VAL A 326 21.22 -9.70 4.93
CA VAL A 326 20.26 -9.56 3.82
C VAL A 326 20.88 -9.72 2.44
N TRP A 327 22.18 -10.07 2.34
CA TRP A 327 22.89 -10.22 1.06
C TRP A 327 22.23 -11.24 0.13
N ASP A 328 21.68 -12.33 0.68
CA ASP A 328 21.05 -13.37 -0.12
C ASP A 328 19.74 -12.90 -0.78
N LEU A 329 19.12 -11.81 -0.29
CA LEU A 329 17.97 -11.20 -0.95
C LEU A 329 18.31 -10.62 -2.31
N LEU A 330 19.55 -10.13 -2.52
CA LEU A 330 19.98 -9.52 -3.78
C LEU A 330 19.79 -10.47 -4.96
N LYS A 331 20.09 -11.76 -4.76
CA LYS A 331 19.89 -12.77 -5.80
C LYS A 331 18.42 -12.93 -6.17
N SER A 332 17.53 -12.91 -5.18
CA SER A 332 16.08 -12.99 -5.37
C SER A 332 15.52 -11.71 -6.00
N GLU A 333 16.02 -10.53 -5.59
CA GLU A 333 15.66 -9.24 -6.20
C GLU A 333 15.98 -9.25 -7.70
N ILE A 334 17.20 -9.63 -8.08
CA ILE A 334 17.64 -9.71 -9.48
C ILE A 334 16.80 -10.74 -10.26
N ALA A 335 16.59 -11.94 -9.71
CA ALA A 335 15.84 -12.99 -10.38
C ALA A 335 14.37 -12.62 -10.67
N ALA A 336 13.74 -11.83 -9.79
CA ALA A 336 12.39 -11.30 -10.03
C ALA A 336 12.40 -10.22 -11.13
N LEU A 337 13.33 -9.25 -11.07
CA LEU A 337 13.46 -8.22 -12.10
C LEU A 337 13.81 -8.80 -13.49
N GLU A 338 14.58 -9.89 -13.53
CA GLU A 338 14.87 -10.61 -14.77
C GLU A 338 13.59 -11.12 -15.45
N GLN A 339 12.57 -11.47 -14.65
CA GLN A 339 11.23 -11.89 -15.09
C GLN A 339 10.26 -10.71 -15.26
N CYS A 340 10.73 -9.47 -15.08
CA CYS A 340 9.91 -8.25 -15.08
C CYS A 340 8.88 -8.20 -13.94
N ASP A 341 9.16 -8.90 -12.84
CA ASP A 341 8.38 -8.83 -11.61
C ASP A 341 9.04 -7.89 -10.60
N ILE A 342 8.22 -7.23 -9.78
CA ILE A 342 8.67 -6.59 -8.57
C ILE A 342 8.96 -7.69 -7.52
N PRO A 343 10.13 -7.68 -6.85
CA PRO A 343 10.43 -8.65 -5.81
C PRO A 343 9.38 -8.69 -4.70
N PHE A 344 8.97 -9.89 -4.31
CA PHE A 344 7.98 -10.14 -3.26
C PHE A 344 8.57 -11.10 -2.23
N PHE A 345 8.65 -10.66 -0.99
CA PHE A 345 9.15 -11.45 0.13
C PHE A 345 8.04 -11.67 1.13
N THR A 346 8.02 -12.83 1.76
CA THR A 346 7.03 -13.20 2.76
C THR A 346 7.76 -13.61 4.02
N VAL A 347 7.17 -13.32 5.17
CA VAL A 347 7.65 -13.76 6.47
C VAL A 347 6.46 -14.09 7.35
N LYS A 348 6.62 -15.09 8.20
CA LYS A 348 5.62 -15.39 9.22
C LYS A 348 5.75 -14.39 10.37
N VAL A 349 4.65 -13.84 10.84
CA VAL A 349 4.65 -12.79 11.90
C VAL A 349 5.42 -13.23 13.16
N SER A 350 5.35 -14.52 13.51
CA SER A 350 6.07 -15.08 14.67
C SER A 350 7.56 -15.35 14.47
N GLU A 351 8.08 -15.20 13.24
CA GLU A 351 9.44 -15.61 12.87
C GLU A 351 10.36 -14.41 12.59
N THR A 352 11.66 -14.65 12.66
CA THR A 352 12.70 -13.62 12.44
C THR A 352 13.59 -13.92 11.22
N ALA A 353 13.24 -14.94 10.43
CA ALA A 353 13.92 -15.33 9.20
C ALA A 353 12.99 -15.18 8.00
N LEU A 354 13.55 -14.80 6.86
CA LEU A 354 12.87 -14.69 5.56
C LEU A 354 12.94 -16.00 4.78
#